data_AF-A0A1F4JJ02-F1
#
_entry.id   AF-A0A1F4JJ02-F1
#
_cell.length_a   1.000
_cell.length_b   1.000
_cell.length_c   1.000
_cell.angle_alpha   90.00
_cell.angle_beta   90.00
_cell.angle_gamma   90.00
#
_symmetry.space_group_name_H-M   'P 1'
#
loop_
_entity.id
_entity.type
_entity.pdbx_description
1 polymer ?
#
loop_
_entity_poly.entity_id
_entity_poly.type
_entity_poly.pdbx_seq_one_letter_code
_entity_poly.pdbx_strand_id
1 'polypeptide(L)'
;MKLLNWTLPFLLLVASAAFAQQVQTSKSTLTLPNVGEASTENSLRQAKAIVEIALGELGTDVAGLVKDEAALAKEAAAYEAANKAEKAVFANIKKKYDTRLAKYEAVVAPLTAEILAFNALPRNQQDMGTLAQLTKRKAVSDAEYKSLNAEKAAGDKSMAEGAAKLKDIRDSLETRINLLNATLGLAYRQLKLCAAYAEKIDTMLLTKFKKTEIRSRALNGAMEQLKALGSRGFDIP
;
A
#
# COMPACT_ATOMS: atom_id res chain seq x y z
N MET A 1 1.74 -14.98 8.17
CA MET A 1 1.73 -13.86 9.14
C MET A 1 0.28 -13.51 9.47
N LYS A 2 -0.10 -13.59 10.74
CA LYS A 2 -1.46 -13.33 11.24
C LYS A 2 -1.67 -11.81 11.42
N LEU A 3 -1.99 -11.09 10.36
CA LEU A 3 -2.27 -9.63 10.41
C LEU A 3 -3.75 -9.29 10.68
N LEU A 4 -4.62 -10.28 10.92
CA LEU A 4 -6.07 -10.11 10.84
C LEU A 4 -6.84 -10.26 12.17
N ASN A 5 -6.16 -10.38 13.32
CA ASN A 5 -6.87 -10.45 14.60
C ASN A 5 -7.23 -9.08 15.21
N TRP A 6 -6.92 -7.98 14.54
CA TRP A 6 -7.08 -6.62 15.10
C TRP A 6 -8.34 -5.90 14.62
N THR A 7 -9.02 -6.37 13.57
CA THR A 7 -9.86 -5.51 12.74
C THR A 7 -11.37 -5.62 13.01
N LEU A 8 -11.86 -6.74 13.55
CA LEU A 8 -13.31 -6.95 13.63
C LEU A 8 -14.05 -6.18 14.74
N PRO A 9 -13.55 -6.04 15.99
CA PRO A 9 -14.29 -5.28 16.99
C PRO A 9 -14.14 -3.76 16.83
N PHE A 10 -13.06 -3.28 16.19
CA PHE A 10 -12.74 -1.85 16.11
C PHE A 10 -13.52 -1.09 15.01
N LEU A 11 -14.03 -1.80 13.99
CA LEU A 11 -14.69 -1.20 12.82
C LEU A 11 -16.21 -0.98 12.96
N LEU A 12 -16.87 -1.56 13.98
CA LEU A 12 -18.34 -1.63 14.02
C LEU A 12 -19.06 -0.37 14.57
N LEU A 13 -18.35 0.71 14.92
CA LEU A 13 -18.93 1.80 15.73
C LEU A 13 -18.69 3.23 15.18
N VAL A 14 -18.44 3.37 13.87
CA VAL A 14 -18.22 4.69 13.23
C VAL A 14 -19.50 5.58 13.16
N ALA A 15 -20.67 5.11 13.63
CA ALA A 15 -21.96 5.70 13.25
C ALA A 15 -22.85 6.26 14.38
N SER A 16 -22.38 6.58 15.59
CA SER A 16 -23.28 7.20 16.59
C SER A 16 -22.62 8.28 17.44
N ALA A 17 -23.28 9.42 17.62
CA ALA A 17 -22.77 10.57 18.35
C ALA A 17 -22.76 10.39 19.90
N ALA A 18 -22.66 9.15 20.39
CA ALA A 18 -22.75 8.80 21.81
C ALA A 18 -21.39 8.43 22.46
N PHE A 19 -20.26 8.54 21.74
CA PHE A 19 -18.95 8.00 22.17
C PHE A 19 -18.09 8.86 23.11
N ALA A 20 -18.59 9.95 23.69
CA ALA A 20 -17.73 10.81 24.53
C ALA A 20 -17.19 10.09 25.79
N GLN A 21 -17.72 8.92 26.15
CA GLN A 21 -17.35 8.16 27.34
C GLN A 21 -16.91 6.71 27.08
N GLN A 22 -16.84 6.20 25.84
CA GLN A 22 -16.35 4.84 25.58
C GLN A 22 -15.01 4.88 24.85
N VAL A 23 -14.00 4.30 25.48
CA VAL A 23 -12.65 4.14 24.94
C VAL A 23 -12.46 2.70 24.57
N GLN A 24 -12.16 2.45 23.29
CA GLN A 24 -11.92 1.12 22.79
C GLN A 24 -10.42 0.90 22.64
N THR A 25 -9.89 -0.15 23.26
CA THR A 25 -8.50 -0.57 23.15
C THR A 25 -8.44 -1.96 22.52
N SER A 26 -7.25 -2.43 22.18
CA SER A 26 -7.05 -3.81 21.73
C SER A 26 -7.45 -4.86 22.76
N LYS A 27 -7.51 -4.49 24.04
CA LYS A 27 -7.78 -5.41 25.16
C LYS A 27 -9.22 -5.33 25.66
N SER A 28 -9.83 -4.15 25.63
CA SER A 28 -11.15 -3.95 26.24
C SER A 28 -11.85 -2.70 25.73
N THR A 29 -13.15 -2.60 26.02
CA THR A 29 -13.89 -1.35 25.94
C THR A 29 -14.05 -0.81 27.35
N LEU A 30 -13.53 0.39 27.59
CA LEU A 30 -13.54 1.06 28.89
C LEU A 30 -14.52 2.23 28.83
N THR A 31 -15.44 2.29 29.81
CA THR A 31 -16.29 3.45 29.99
C THR A 31 -15.57 4.46 30.88
N LEU A 32 -15.24 5.62 30.32
CA LEU A 32 -14.71 6.75 31.07
C LEU A 32 -15.80 7.29 32.01
N PRO A 33 -15.55 7.32 33.33
CA PRO A 33 -16.52 7.81 34.29
C PRO A 33 -16.80 9.30 34.11
N ASN A 34 -18.03 9.72 34.41
CA ASN A 34 -18.41 11.13 34.34
C ASN A 34 -17.74 11.93 35.46
N VAL A 35 -16.62 12.57 35.14
CA VAL A 35 -15.84 13.32 36.14
C VAL A 35 -16.58 14.54 36.68
N GLY A 36 -17.61 15.04 36.00
CA GLY A 36 -18.45 16.13 36.50
C GLY A 36 -19.34 15.74 37.67
N GLU A 37 -19.72 14.46 37.76
CA GLU A 37 -20.60 13.90 38.80
C GLU A 37 -19.84 13.29 39.98
N ALA A 38 -18.51 13.16 39.85
CA ALA A 38 -17.64 12.70 40.93
C ALA A 38 -17.59 13.72 42.08
N SER A 39 -18.28 13.41 43.18
CA SER A 39 -18.42 14.28 44.35
C SER A 39 -17.40 14.00 45.47
N THR A 40 -16.65 12.90 45.40
CA THR A 40 -15.70 12.47 46.44
C THR A 40 -14.28 12.29 45.89
N GLU A 41 -13.27 12.48 46.74
CA GLU A 41 -11.86 12.24 46.38
C GLU A 41 -11.64 10.81 45.88
N ASN A 42 -12.20 9.80 46.56
CA ASN A 42 -12.06 8.40 46.16
C ASN A 42 -12.67 8.13 44.77
N SER A 43 -13.81 8.75 44.44
CA SER A 43 -14.40 8.60 43.11
C SER A 43 -13.51 9.19 42.00
N LEU A 44 -12.84 10.32 42.26
CA LEU A 44 -11.88 10.91 41.32
C LEU A 44 -10.61 10.07 41.18
N ARG A 45 -10.10 9.49 42.28
CA ARG A 45 -8.94 8.58 42.25
C ARG A 45 -9.24 7.29 41.48
N GLN A 46 -10.42 6.71 41.66
CA GLN A 46 -10.86 5.54 40.88
C GLN A 46 -11.03 5.90 39.40
N ALA A 47 -11.62 7.06 39.10
CA ALA A 47 -11.72 7.56 37.73
C ALA A 47 -10.33 7.73 37.08
N LYS A 48 -9.36 8.26 37.83
CA LYS A 48 -7.98 8.39 37.37
C LYS A 48 -7.37 7.03 37.03
N ALA A 49 -7.51 6.04 37.91
CA ALA A 49 -6.98 4.71 37.68
C ALA A 49 -7.53 4.06 36.39
N ILE A 50 -8.82 4.23 36.10
CA ILE A 50 -9.45 3.73 34.87
C ILE A 50 -8.86 4.43 33.63
N VAL A 51 -8.73 5.77 33.69
CA VAL A 51 -8.13 6.55 32.60
C VAL A 51 -6.66 6.17 32.38
N GLU A 52 -5.90 5.92 33.44
CA GLU A 52 -4.50 5.51 33.34
C GLU A 52 -4.31 4.13 32.72
N ILE A 53 -5.19 3.18 33.03
CA ILE A 53 -5.24 1.88 32.35
C ILE A 53 -5.50 2.10 30.84
N ALA A 54 -6.51 2.91 30.50
CA ALA A 54 -6.84 3.22 29.11
C ALA A 54 -5.67 3.88 28.37
N LEU A 55 -4.98 4.83 29.01
CA LEU A 55 -3.80 5.50 28.45
C LEU A 55 -2.65 4.52 28.18
N GLY A 56 -2.38 3.61 29.12
CA GLY A 56 -1.34 2.60 28.95
C GLY A 56 -1.63 1.61 27.81
N GLU A 57 -2.89 1.18 27.69
CA GLU A 57 -3.33 0.29 26.62
C GLU A 57 -3.28 0.98 25.26
N LEU A 58 -3.91 2.15 25.12
CA LEU A 58 -3.89 2.93 23.89
C LEU A 58 -2.47 3.30 23.46
N GLY A 59 -1.59 3.62 24.41
CA GLY A 59 -0.20 3.94 24.09
C GLY A 59 0.57 2.74 23.55
N THR A 60 0.23 1.52 23.98
CA THR A 60 0.78 0.29 23.43
C THR A 60 0.23 0.03 22.03
N ASP A 61 -1.08 0.23 21.83
CA ASP A 61 -1.76 0.04 20.55
C ASP A 61 -1.19 1.00 19.49
N VAL A 62 -1.07 2.28 19.82
CA VAL A 62 -0.46 3.30 18.96
C VAL A 62 0.97 2.92 18.57
N ALA A 63 1.79 2.48 19.54
CA ALA A 63 3.16 2.06 19.25
C ALA A 63 3.22 0.82 18.34
N GLY A 64 2.25 -0.10 18.46
CA GLY A 64 2.07 -1.24 17.56
C GLY A 64 1.72 -0.79 16.14
N LEU A 65 0.70 0.05 16.00
CA LEU A 65 0.23 0.58 14.72
C LEU A 65 1.32 1.37 13.97
N VAL A 66 2.14 2.14 14.69
CA VAL A 66 3.31 2.84 14.10
C VAL A 66 4.37 1.86 13.57
N LYS A 67 4.59 0.72 14.25
CA LYS A 67 5.49 -0.32 13.74
C LYS A 67 4.92 -1.01 12.51
N ASP A 68 3.62 -1.28 12.50
CA ASP A 68 2.92 -1.87 11.36
C ASP A 68 2.95 -0.94 10.15
N GLU A 69 2.87 0.37 10.35
CA GLU A 69 3.02 1.37 9.30
C GLU A 69 4.41 1.32 8.67
N ALA A 70 5.46 1.27 9.50
CA ALA A 70 6.83 1.16 9.00
C ALA A 70 7.07 -0.15 8.22
N ALA A 71 6.42 -1.25 8.61
CA ALA A 71 6.46 -2.50 7.87
C ALA A 71 5.73 -2.38 6.52
N LEU A 72 4.54 -1.78 6.51
CA LEU A 72 3.74 -1.57 5.31
C LEU A 72 4.42 -0.62 4.31
N ALA A 73 5.13 0.40 4.79
CA ALA A 73 5.96 1.29 3.97
C ALA A 73 7.09 0.53 3.25
N LYS A 74 7.72 -0.46 3.91
CA LYS A 74 8.72 -1.33 3.27
C LYS A 74 8.11 -2.21 2.19
N GLU A 75 6.92 -2.78 2.45
CA GLU A 75 6.19 -3.57 1.45
C GLU A 75 5.82 -2.72 0.23
N ALA A 76 5.34 -1.48 0.45
CA ALA A 76 5.03 -0.55 -0.63
C ALA A 76 6.28 -0.17 -1.46
N ALA A 77 7.42 0.08 -0.81
CA ALA A 77 8.68 0.33 -1.51
C ALA A 77 9.15 -0.88 -2.33
N ALA A 78 9.00 -2.09 -1.81
CA ALA A 78 9.33 -3.31 -2.53
C ALA A 78 8.41 -3.51 -3.75
N TYR A 79 7.12 -3.21 -3.61
CA TYR A 79 6.16 -3.22 -4.71
C TYR A 79 6.56 -2.25 -5.82
N GLU A 80 6.89 -0.99 -5.49
CA GLU A 80 7.30 0.01 -6.48
C GLU A 80 8.57 -0.39 -7.23
N ALA A 81 9.54 -0.99 -6.52
CA ALA A 81 10.75 -1.52 -7.14
C ALA A 81 10.44 -2.65 -8.14
N ALA A 82 9.56 -3.60 -7.76
CA ALA A 82 9.13 -4.69 -8.63
C ALA A 82 8.36 -4.18 -9.87
N ASN A 83 7.42 -3.24 -9.67
CA ASN A 83 6.65 -2.61 -10.75
C ASN A 83 7.56 -1.89 -11.76
N LYS A 84 8.57 -1.16 -11.27
CA LYS A 84 9.55 -0.49 -12.12
C LYS A 84 10.41 -1.48 -12.92
N ALA A 85 10.85 -2.57 -12.29
CA ALA A 85 11.64 -3.61 -12.95
C ALA A 85 10.85 -4.28 -14.08
N GLU A 86 9.59 -4.65 -13.81
CA GLU A 86 8.71 -5.30 -14.80
C GLU A 86 8.49 -4.41 -16.03
N LYS A 87 8.17 -3.12 -15.81
CA LYS A 87 8.02 -2.13 -16.89
C LYS A 87 9.29 -1.98 -17.72
N ALA A 88 10.47 -2.02 -17.11
CA ALA A 88 11.74 -1.91 -17.81
C ALA A 88 12.02 -3.14 -18.69
N VAL A 89 11.71 -4.35 -18.21
CA VAL A 89 11.83 -5.59 -18.99
C VAL A 89 10.97 -5.51 -20.25
N PHE A 90 9.72 -5.09 -20.12
CA PHE A 90 8.84 -4.97 -21.28
C PHE A 90 9.26 -3.89 -22.27
N ALA A 91 9.66 -2.72 -21.77
CA ALA A 91 10.18 -1.67 -22.64
C ALA A 91 11.36 -2.17 -23.49
N ASN A 92 12.21 -3.04 -22.92
CA ASN A 92 13.31 -3.69 -23.65
C ASN A 92 12.81 -4.69 -24.69
N ILE A 93 11.87 -5.58 -24.34
CA ILE A 93 11.26 -6.54 -25.28
C ILE A 93 10.63 -5.80 -26.46
N LYS A 94 9.80 -4.78 -26.19
CA LYS A 94 9.16 -3.96 -27.21
C LYS A 94 10.19 -3.27 -28.12
N LYS A 95 11.24 -2.67 -27.54
CA LYS A 95 12.31 -2.03 -28.32
C LYS A 95 13.02 -3.02 -29.24
N LYS A 96 13.35 -4.21 -28.73
CA LYS A 96 13.98 -5.28 -29.54
C LYS A 96 13.06 -5.73 -30.67
N TYR A 97 11.76 -5.89 -30.38
CA TYR A 97 10.75 -6.22 -31.38
C TYR A 97 10.69 -5.15 -32.48
N ASP A 98 10.45 -3.89 -32.11
CA ASP A 98 10.31 -2.77 -33.05
C ASP A 98 11.56 -2.64 -33.93
N THR A 99 12.76 -2.82 -33.36
CA THR A 99 14.03 -2.77 -34.09
C THR A 99 14.17 -3.91 -35.10
N ARG A 100 13.80 -5.15 -34.71
CA ARG A 100 13.91 -6.32 -35.59
C ARG A 100 12.82 -6.33 -36.66
N LEU A 101 11.63 -5.84 -36.35
CA LEU A 101 10.54 -5.63 -37.30
C LEU A 101 10.97 -4.68 -38.42
N ALA A 102 11.53 -3.52 -38.07
CA ALA A 102 12.03 -2.56 -39.05
C ALA A 102 13.12 -3.16 -39.97
N LYS A 103 14.02 -3.99 -39.42
CA LYS A 103 15.02 -4.72 -40.22
C LYS A 103 14.39 -5.72 -41.18
N TYR A 104 13.39 -6.48 -40.72
CA TYR A 104 12.66 -7.42 -41.55
C TYR A 104 11.94 -6.70 -42.70
N GLU A 105 11.20 -5.62 -42.40
CA GLU A 105 10.48 -4.83 -43.40
C GLU A 105 11.43 -4.24 -44.46
N ALA A 106 12.61 -3.76 -44.02
CA ALA A 106 13.64 -3.25 -44.92
C ALA A 106 14.27 -4.32 -45.83
N VAL A 107 14.24 -5.61 -45.45
CA VAL A 107 14.86 -6.71 -46.20
C VAL A 107 13.85 -7.44 -47.09
N VAL A 108 12.65 -7.70 -46.59
CA VAL A 108 11.66 -8.52 -47.30
C VAL A 108 10.99 -7.79 -48.46
N ALA A 109 10.75 -6.48 -48.36
CA ALA A 109 10.18 -5.73 -49.48
C ALA A 109 11.11 -5.73 -50.73
N PRO A 110 12.42 -5.40 -50.62
CA PRO A 110 13.35 -5.54 -51.73
C PRO A 110 13.48 -6.97 -52.24
N LEU A 111 13.62 -7.97 -51.37
CA LEU A 111 13.71 -9.38 -51.78
C LEU A 111 12.46 -9.84 -52.55
N THR A 112 11.29 -9.38 -52.13
CA THR A 112 10.03 -9.69 -52.82
C THR A 112 10.00 -9.05 -54.20
N ALA A 113 10.45 -7.80 -54.33
CA ALA A 113 10.58 -7.13 -55.61
C ALA A 113 11.60 -7.82 -56.54
N GLU A 114 12.75 -8.24 -56.01
CA GLU A 114 13.77 -9.00 -56.76
C GLU A 114 13.22 -10.34 -57.27
N ILE A 115 12.51 -11.10 -56.44
CA ILE A 115 11.87 -12.37 -56.84
C ILE A 115 10.83 -12.13 -57.92
N LEU A 116 9.98 -11.09 -57.78
CA LEU A 116 8.97 -10.75 -58.79
C LEU A 116 9.62 -10.34 -60.12
N ALA A 117 10.66 -9.50 -60.09
CA ALA A 117 11.41 -9.10 -61.27
C ALA A 117 12.08 -10.30 -61.95
N PHE A 118 12.67 -11.22 -61.18
CA PHE A 118 13.28 -12.43 -61.71
C PHE A 118 12.27 -13.36 -62.38
N ASN A 119 11.09 -13.55 -61.75
CA ASN A 119 10.00 -14.34 -62.32
C ASN A 119 9.39 -13.72 -63.58
N ALA A 120 9.53 -12.40 -63.78
CA ALA A 120 9.08 -11.71 -64.97
C ALA A 120 10.05 -11.86 -66.18
N LEU A 121 11.27 -12.36 -65.96
CA LEU A 121 12.22 -12.63 -67.04
C LEU A 121 11.72 -13.76 -67.95
N PRO A 122 12.04 -13.76 -69.26
CA PRO A 122 11.82 -14.90 -70.14
C PRO A 122 12.43 -16.18 -69.57
N ARG A 123 11.75 -17.32 -69.74
CA ARG A 123 12.09 -18.61 -69.08
C ARG A 123 13.52 -19.11 -69.38
N ASN A 124 14.05 -18.77 -70.55
CA ASN A 124 15.43 -19.10 -70.97
C ASN A 124 16.51 -18.20 -70.34
N GLN A 125 16.11 -17.11 -69.67
CA GLN A 125 16.98 -16.20 -68.92
C GLN A 125 16.84 -16.38 -67.40
N GLN A 126 15.92 -17.23 -66.95
CA GLN A 126 15.74 -17.56 -65.54
C GLN A 126 16.75 -18.63 -65.14
N ASP A 127 17.79 -18.23 -64.42
CA ASP A 127 18.62 -19.18 -63.67
C ASP A 127 17.89 -19.63 -62.40
N MET A 128 17.43 -20.89 -62.42
CA MET A 128 16.73 -21.51 -61.29
C MET A 128 17.61 -21.59 -60.03
N GLY A 129 18.94 -21.59 -60.16
CA GLY A 129 19.87 -21.52 -59.03
C GLY A 129 19.76 -20.18 -58.29
N THR A 130 19.77 -19.07 -59.04
CA THR A 130 19.59 -17.72 -58.50
C THR A 130 18.20 -17.53 -57.86
N LEU A 131 17.13 -18.00 -58.52
CA LEU A 131 15.77 -17.94 -57.94
C LEU A 131 15.65 -18.74 -56.65
N ALA A 132 16.27 -19.92 -56.57
CA ALA A 132 16.30 -20.73 -55.36
C ALA A 132 17.04 -20.02 -54.22
N GLN A 133 18.14 -19.30 -54.51
CA GLN A 133 18.85 -18.51 -53.50
C GLN A 133 18.02 -17.35 -52.96
N LEU A 134 17.36 -16.59 -53.84
CA LEU A 134 16.48 -15.48 -53.43
C LEU A 134 15.31 -15.98 -52.58
N THR A 135 14.66 -17.06 -53.01
CA THR A 135 13.55 -17.68 -52.29
C THR A 135 14.00 -18.21 -50.92
N LYS A 136 15.19 -18.82 -50.84
CA LYS A 136 15.77 -19.28 -49.58
C LYS A 136 16.05 -18.12 -48.62
N ARG A 137 16.64 -17.01 -49.10
CA ARG A 137 16.90 -15.80 -48.28
C ARG A 137 15.60 -15.20 -47.74
N LYS A 138 14.55 -15.15 -48.57
CA LYS A 138 13.22 -14.73 -48.12
C LYS A 138 12.65 -15.67 -47.06
N ALA A 139 12.72 -16.98 -47.27
CA ALA A 139 12.23 -17.97 -46.31
C ALA A 139 12.92 -17.90 -44.94
N VAL A 140 14.23 -17.62 -44.91
CA VAL A 140 14.98 -17.38 -43.65
C VAL A 140 14.46 -16.13 -42.94
N SER A 141 14.25 -15.03 -43.69
CA SER A 141 13.74 -13.77 -43.12
C SER A 141 12.30 -13.94 -42.59
N ASP A 142 11.44 -14.65 -43.32
CA ASP A 142 10.07 -14.97 -42.91
C ASP A 142 10.04 -15.86 -41.66
N ALA A 143 10.96 -16.82 -41.54
CA ALA A 143 11.09 -17.68 -40.36
C ALA A 143 11.54 -16.88 -39.12
N GLU A 144 12.50 -15.97 -39.29
CA GLU A 144 12.92 -15.06 -38.21
C GLU A 144 11.77 -14.16 -37.76
N TYR A 145 10.97 -13.64 -38.69
CA TYR A 145 9.79 -12.84 -38.38
C TYR A 145 8.71 -13.61 -37.62
N LYS A 146 8.45 -14.87 -37.98
CA LYS A 146 7.54 -15.75 -37.23
C LYS A 146 8.03 -15.98 -35.80
N SER A 147 9.33 -16.23 -35.62
CA SER A 147 9.94 -16.37 -34.28
C SER A 147 9.79 -15.08 -33.46
N LEU A 148 10.04 -13.94 -34.08
CA LEU A 148 9.93 -12.63 -33.45
C LEU A 148 8.51 -12.32 -32.98
N ASN A 149 7.49 -12.65 -33.80
CA ASN A 149 6.09 -12.49 -33.41
C ASN A 149 5.69 -13.43 -32.26
N ALA A 150 6.23 -14.65 -32.22
CA ALA A 150 6.02 -15.55 -31.09
C ALA A 150 6.65 -15.02 -29.80
N GLU A 151 7.88 -14.48 -29.87
CA GLU A 151 8.54 -13.82 -28.74
C GLU A 151 7.74 -12.61 -28.22
N LYS A 152 7.21 -11.78 -29.12
CA LYS A 152 6.34 -10.65 -28.75
C LYS A 152 5.06 -11.13 -28.07
N ALA A 153 4.37 -12.11 -28.65
CA ALA A 153 3.14 -12.63 -28.07
C ALA A 153 3.37 -13.21 -26.66
N ALA A 154 4.49 -13.91 -26.46
CA ALA A 154 4.90 -14.38 -25.14
C ALA A 154 5.21 -13.22 -24.17
N GLY A 155 5.90 -12.19 -24.63
CA GLY A 155 6.17 -10.98 -23.85
C GLY A 155 4.89 -10.21 -23.47
N ASP A 156 3.98 -10.02 -24.41
CA ASP A 156 2.68 -9.35 -24.19
C ASP A 156 1.82 -10.14 -23.19
N LYS A 157 1.80 -11.47 -23.30
CA LYS A 157 1.12 -12.34 -22.33
C LYS A 157 1.74 -12.24 -20.94
N SER A 158 3.07 -12.33 -20.83
CA SER A 158 3.78 -12.19 -19.55
C SER A 158 3.50 -10.84 -18.90
N MET A 159 3.38 -9.78 -19.69
CA MET A 159 3.02 -8.46 -19.19
C MET A 159 1.60 -8.36 -18.69
N ALA A 160 0.63 -8.92 -19.41
CA ALA A 160 -0.75 -8.93 -18.97
C ALA A 160 -0.88 -9.67 -17.62
N GLU A 161 -0.22 -10.82 -17.49
CA GLU A 161 -0.18 -11.60 -16.24
C GLU A 161 0.56 -10.86 -15.11
N GLY A 162 1.69 -10.23 -15.41
CA GLY A 162 2.45 -9.41 -14.46
C GLY A 162 1.68 -8.19 -13.98
N ALA A 163 1.01 -7.47 -14.89
CA ALA A 163 0.17 -6.33 -14.59
C ALA A 163 -1.03 -6.70 -13.70
N ALA A 164 -1.68 -7.84 -13.96
CA ALA A 164 -2.76 -8.34 -13.10
C ALA A 164 -2.26 -8.64 -11.67
N LYS A 165 -1.14 -9.35 -11.54
CA LYS A 165 -0.54 -9.65 -10.21
C LYS A 165 -0.14 -8.37 -9.46
N LEU A 166 0.47 -7.41 -10.15
CA LEU A 166 0.86 -6.13 -9.55
C LEU A 166 -0.36 -5.28 -9.17
N LYS A 167 -1.47 -5.39 -9.90
CA LYS A 167 -2.72 -4.73 -9.53
C LYS A 167 -3.29 -5.31 -8.23
N ASP A 168 -3.37 -6.62 -8.10
CA ASP A 168 -3.89 -7.26 -6.88
C ASP A 168 -3.05 -6.90 -5.64
N ILE A 169 -1.73 -6.87 -5.79
CA ILE A 169 -0.82 -6.43 -4.72
C ILE A 169 -1.07 -4.96 -4.36
N ARG A 170 -1.23 -4.08 -5.36
CA ARG A 170 -1.53 -2.68 -5.15
C ARG A 170 -2.83 -2.49 -4.39
N ASP A 171 -3.92 -3.09 -4.86
CA ASP A 171 -5.25 -2.94 -4.28
C ASP A 171 -5.27 -3.46 -2.83
N SER A 172 -4.54 -4.55 -2.55
CA SER A 172 -4.32 -5.06 -1.21
C SER A 172 -3.53 -4.11 -0.31
N LEU A 173 -2.43 -3.53 -0.82
CA LEU A 173 -1.62 -2.55 -0.09
C LEU A 173 -2.44 -1.28 0.21
N GLU A 174 -3.16 -0.75 -0.76
CA GLU A 174 -4.00 0.45 -0.62
C GLU A 174 -5.08 0.23 0.45
N THR A 175 -5.76 -0.91 0.42
CA THR A 175 -6.75 -1.29 1.43
C THR A 175 -6.13 -1.34 2.83
N ARG A 176 -4.96 -1.98 2.97
CA ARG A 176 -4.25 -2.10 4.26
C ARG A 176 -3.75 -0.76 4.77
N ILE A 177 -3.24 0.11 3.89
CA ILE A 177 -2.78 1.46 4.24
C ILE A 177 -3.96 2.30 4.75
N ASN A 178 -5.08 2.28 4.03
CA ASN A 178 -6.28 3.03 4.40
C ASN A 178 -6.84 2.55 5.75
N LEU A 179 -6.92 1.24 5.94
CA LEU A 179 -7.36 0.64 7.20
C LEU A 179 -6.44 1.00 8.36
N LEU A 180 -5.12 0.93 8.16
CA LEU A 180 -4.14 1.27 9.19
C LEU A 180 -4.23 2.75 9.58
N ASN A 181 -4.32 3.65 8.59
CA ASN A 181 -4.48 5.09 8.83
C ASN A 181 -5.76 5.43 9.58
N ALA A 182 -6.89 4.79 9.21
CA ALA A 182 -8.16 4.97 9.92
C ALA A 182 -8.06 4.48 11.38
N THR A 183 -7.44 3.32 11.59
CA THR A 183 -7.26 2.73 12.93
C THR A 183 -6.35 3.60 13.80
N LEU A 184 -5.24 4.07 13.25
CA LEU A 184 -4.31 4.97 13.93
C LEU A 184 -4.96 6.31 14.27
N GLY A 185 -5.77 6.88 13.36
CA GLY A 185 -6.51 8.11 13.61
C GLY A 185 -7.56 7.97 14.71
N LEU A 186 -8.25 6.82 14.81
CA LEU A 186 -9.17 6.55 15.92
C LEU A 186 -8.42 6.38 17.25
N ALA A 187 -7.35 5.57 17.27
CA ALA A 187 -6.53 5.38 18.46
C ALA A 187 -5.92 6.69 18.97
N TYR A 188 -5.45 7.56 18.06
CA TYR A 188 -4.97 8.89 18.38
C TYR A 188 -6.06 9.76 19.06
N ARG A 189 -7.27 9.79 18.49
CA ARG A 189 -8.39 10.57 19.03
C ARG A 189 -8.81 10.08 20.42
N GLN A 190 -8.84 8.76 20.63
CA GLN A 190 -9.11 8.16 21.95
C GLN A 190 -7.98 8.46 22.95
N LEU A 191 -6.71 8.40 22.54
CA LEU A 191 -5.58 8.76 23.39
C LEU A 191 -5.65 10.23 23.82
N LYS A 192 -6.01 11.12 22.90
CA LYS A 192 -6.22 12.56 23.15
C LYS A 192 -7.36 12.79 24.14
N LEU A 193 -8.48 12.10 23.97
CA LEU A 193 -9.62 12.16 24.88
C LEU A 193 -9.23 11.71 26.30
N CYS A 194 -8.56 10.56 26.43
CA CYS A 194 -8.08 10.04 27.71
C CYS A 194 -7.09 10.99 28.39
N ALA A 195 -6.15 11.58 27.64
CA ALA A 195 -5.17 12.50 28.18
C ALA A 195 -5.84 13.77 28.74
N ALA A 196 -6.78 14.34 27.98
CA ALA A 196 -7.59 15.48 28.44
C ALA A 196 -8.43 15.14 29.68
N TYR A 197 -8.99 13.93 29.73
CA TYR A 197 -9.74 13.44 30.91
C TYR A 197 -8.84 13.31 32.15
N ALA A 198 -7.63 12.78 32.01
CA ALA A 198 -6.66 12.68 33.11
C ALA A 198 -6.29 14.07 33.65
N GLU A 199 -5.98 15.03 32.78
CA GLU A 199 -5.67 16.40 33.19
C GLU A 199 -6.86 17.08 33.91
N LYS A 200 -8.09 16.81 33.46
CA LYS A 200 -9.31 17.32 34.11
C LYS A 200 -9.48 16.73 35.52
N ILE A 201 -9.19 15.44 35.71
CA ILE A 201 -9.23 14.79 37.03
C ILE A 201 -8.18 15.38 37.97
N ASP A 202 -6.93 15.50 37.51
CA ASP A 202 -5.83 16.09 38.30
C ASP A 202 -6.16 17.54 38.71
N THR A 203 -6.74 18.32 37.80
CA THR A 203 -7.20 19.69 38.08
C THR A 203 -8.30 19.72 39.16
N MET A 204 -9.26 18.78 39.14
CA MET A 204 -10.30 18.71 40.16
C MET A 204 -9.78 18.23 41.52
N LEU A 205 -8.86 17.28 41.55
CA LEU A 205 -8.20 16.84 42.78
C LEU A 205 -7.43 18.00 43.43
N LEU A 206 -6.74 18.81 42.62
CA LEU A 206 -6.05 20.00 43.10
C LEU A 206 -7.01 21.08 43.60
N THR A 207 -8.02 21.43 42.82
CA THR A 207 -8.90 22.57 43.12
C THR A 207 -9.92 22.30 44.21
N LYS A 208 -10.54 21.11 44.24
CA LYS A 208 -11.58 20.76 45.23
C LYS A 208 -11.02 20.16 46.51
N PHE A 209 -9.94 19.38 46.42
CA PHE A 209 -9.39 18.62 47.55
C PHE A 209 -7.98 19.07 47.96
N LYS A 210 -7.41 20.10 47.32
CA LYS A 210 -6.04 20.60 47.57
C LYS A 210 -4.97 19.50 47.47
N LYS A 211 -5.20 18.50 46.62
CA LYS A 211 -4.28 17.39 46.38
C LYS A 211 -3.52 17.62 45.08
N THR A 212 -2.21 17.83 45.17
CA THR A 212 -1.34 17.80 44.01
C THR A 212 -1.00 16.36 43.68
N GLU A 213 -1.49 15.89 42.54
CA GLU A 213 -1.08 14.60 42.00
C GLU A 213 0.09 14.79 41.04
N ILE A 214 1.10 13.92 41.13
CA ILE A 214 2.15 13.87 40.12
C ILE A 214 1.57 13.23 38.86
N ARG A 215 1.82 13.83 37.68
CA ARG A 215 1.43 13.24 36.39
C ARG A 215 1.98 11.82 36.30
N SER A 216 1.10 10.86 36.02
CA SER A 216 1.52 9.47 35.92
C SER A 216 2.37 9.22 34.68
N ARG A 217 3.18 8.16 34.75
CA ARG A 217 4.02 7.71 33.63
C ARG A 217 3.20 7.45 32.36
N ALA A 218 1.98 6.92 32.53
CA ALA A 218 1.06 6.67 31.42
C ALA A 218 0.63 7.98 30.73
N LEU A 219 0.28 9.01 31.51
CA LEU A 219 -0.08 10.32 30.97
C LEU A 219 1.09 11.00 30.25
N ASN A 220 2.29 10.97 30.83
CA ASN A 220 3.48 11.55 30.19
C ASN A 220 3.79 10.84 28.86
N GLY A 221 3.79 9.50 28.84
CA GLY A 221 4.00 8.73 27.61
C GLY A 221 2.93 8.99 26.55
N ALA A 222 1.66 9.08 26.95
CA ALA A 222 0.57 9.42 26.05
C ALA A 222 0.73 10.81 25.43
N MET A 223 1.11 11.81 26.23
CA MET A 223 1.37 13.17 25.73
C MET A 223 2.53 13.22 24.74
N GLU A 224 3.61 12.48 24.97
CA GLU A 224 4.73 12.37 24.03
C GLU A 224 4.29 11.75 22.71
N GLN A 225 3.48 10.69 22.76
CA GLN A 225 2.91 10.07 21.57
C GLN A 225 1.95 10.99 20.82
N LEU A 226 1.09 11.73 21.53
CA LEU A 226 0.20 12.72 20.92
C LEU A 226 1.01 13.82 20.22
N LYS A 227 2.10 14.29 20.83
CA LYS A 227 2.99 15.27 20.20
C LYS A 227 3.64 14.71 18.93
N ALA A 228 4.08 13.46 18.95
CA ALA A 228 4.68 12.80 17.79
C ALA A 228 3.68 12.58 16.64
N LEU A 229 2.40 12.35 16.97
CA LEU A 229 1.34 12.09 15.99
C LEU A 229 0.55 13.35 15.58
N GLY A 230 0.63 14.44 16.33
CA GLY A 230 -0.19 15.64 16.10
C GLY A 230 0.03 16.31 14.75
N SER A 231 1.21 16.15 14.14
CA SER A 231 1.48 16.65 12.79
C SER A 231 0.85 15.82 11.67
N ARG A 232 0.18 14.71 12.00
CA ARG A 232 -0.36 13.75 11.01
C ARG A 232 -1.79 14.04 10.57
N GLY A 233 -2.40 15.13 11.04
CA GLY A 233 -3.73 15.56 10.61
C GLY A 233 -4.91 14.80 11.23
N PHE A 234 -4.67 13.93 12.21
CA PHE A 234 -5.72 13.18 12.92
C PHE A 234 -6.57 14.03 13.89
N ASP A 235 -6.24 15.32 14.02
CA ASP A 235 -7.00 16.28 14.82
C ASP A 235 -8.30 16.75 14.14
N ILE A 236 -8.49 16.47 12.86
CA ILE A 236 -9.69 16.83 12.09
C ILE A 236 -10.72 15.69 12.24
N PRO A 237 -12.01 15.99 12.53
CA PRO A 237 -13.07 14.99 12.69
C PRO A 237 -13.27 14.10 11.46
#